data_AF-A0A660VME5-F1
#
_entry.id   AF-A0A660VME5-F1
#
_cell.length_a   1.000
_cell.length_b   1.000
_cell.length_c   1.000
_cell.angle_alpha   90.00
_cell.angle_beta   90.00
_cell.angle_gamma   90.00
#
_symmetry.space_group_name_H-M   'P 1'
#
loop_
_entity.id
_entity.type
_entity.pdbx_description
1 polymer ?
#
loop_
_entity_poly.entity_id
_entity_poly.type
_entity_poly.pdbx_seq_one_letter_code
_entity_poly.pdbx_strand_id
1 'polypeptide(L)'
;MTPTDDAAGVAVRDPYYTNLVAWLCGRTGLDRSAVERRIGAFGVEMRRYCAVSAAFLDERRAVEDRLSHRRPEFDRAFPLPSGDPSLAPLPPPQGFRAETREFLVEDSLRKERCGECDGEGQSDCAVCSGKGRIPCDTCGGTGYCNTCQGAKTVPCPSCKGEPSKPCPYCNGKGWVKRGHETVKCNHCMNGFIICEECGGRGRLDCPECFGKGVCKDCKGVGSRACIKCGAKGSIVCEACGGAGEWFVWKVVKSELSATSLSRAQRPEGLPPPVASRVTALLTSGRAVFERELP
;
A
#
# COMPACT_ATOMS: atom_id res chain seq x y z
N MET A 1 48.11 47.53 -33.15
CA MET A 1 46.90 46.83 -32.66
C MET A 1 47.36 45.53 -32.02
N THR A 2 47.52 45.56 -30.71
CA THR A 2 47.65 44.39 -29.85
C THR A 2 46.66 44.60 -28.72
N PRO A 3 45.82 43.61 -28.43
CA PRO A 3 45.34 43.40 -27.07
C PRO A 3 45.89 42.10 -26.51
N THR A 4 46.28 42.21 -25.24
CA THR A 4 46.77 41.21 -24.31
C THR A 4 45.63 40.47 -23.61
N ASP A 5 46.03 39.49 -22.79
CA ASP A 5 45.41 39.05 -21.52
C ASP A 5 44.56 37.77 -21.49
N ASP A 6 45.17 36.78 -20.83
CA ASP A 6 44.67 36.07 -19.65
C ASP A 6 43.27 35.46 -19.66
N ALA A 7 43.25 34.13 -19.71
CA ALA A 7 42.28 33.33 -18.98
C ALA A 7 43.01 32.23 -18.22
N ALA A 8 43.69 32.64 -17.14
CA ALA A 8 43.91 31.78 -15.98
C ALA A 8 42.56 31.39 -15.41
N GLY A 9 41.98 30.30 -15.93
CA GLY A 9 40.77 29.70 -15.39
C GLY A 9 41.07 29.15 -14.00
N VAL A 10 40.56 29.84 -12.98
CA VAL A 10 40.52 29.42 -11.58
C VAL A 10 40.00 27.98 -11.53
N ALA A 11 40.93 27.03 -11.39
CA ALA A 11 40.61 25.65 -11.11
C ALA A 11 40.06 25.61 -9.67
N VAL A 12 38.75 25.76 -9.54
CA VAL A 12 38.03 25.22 -8.39
C VAL A 12 38.31 23.73 -8.42
N ARG A 13 39.37 23.29 -7.73
CA ARG A 13 39.79 21.89 -7.69
C ARG A 13 38.68 21.14 -6.99
N ASP A 14 37.83 20.56 -7.82
CA ASP A 14 36.72 19.72 -7.43
C ASP A 14 37.15 18.77 -6.28
N PRO A 15 36.44 18.77 -5.13
CA PRO A 15 36.69 17.81 -4.05
C PRO A 15 36.78 16.36 -4.54
N TYR A 16 36.03 16.01 -5.59
CA TYR A 16 36.06 14.70 -6.24
C TYR A 16 37.43 14.39 -6.87
N TYR A 17 38.05 15.38 -7.55
CA TYR A 17 39.40 15.24 -8.11
C TYR A 17 40.44 15.01 -7.01
N THR A 18 40.32 15.75 -5.91
CA THR A 18 41.25 15.65 -4.77
C THR A 18 41.17 14.27 -4.10
N ASN A 19 39.97 13.72 -3.93
CA ASN A 19 39.75 12.42 -3.31
C ASN A 19 40.17 11.24 -4.22
N LEU A 20 39.92 11.34 -5.53
CA LEU A 20 40.37 10.35 -6.51
C LEU A 20 41.89 10.25 -6.54
N VAL A 21 42.57 11.40 -6.58
CA VAL A 21 44.03 11.48 -6.56
C VAL A 21 44.59 10.86 -5.28
N ALA A 22 44.02 11.20 -4.13
CA ALA A 22 44.45 10.63 -2.84
C ALA A 22 44.27 9.11 -2.77
N TRP A 23 43.13 8.59 -3.23
CA TRP A 23 42.86 7.14 -3.28
C TRP A 23 43.83 6.41 -4.20
N LEU A 24 44.12 6.95 -5.38
CA LEU A 24 45.09 6.39 -6.32
C LEU A 24 46.51 6.42 -5.75
N CYS A 25 46.91 7.48 -5.05
CA CYS A 25 48.20 7.55 -4.35
C CYS A 25 48.33 6.42 -3.32
N GLY A 26 47.30 6.22 -2.48
CA GLY A 26 47.29 5.19 -1.44
C GLY A 26 47.36 3.76 -1.99
N ARG A 27 46.76 3.50 -3.16
CA ARG A 27 46.74 2.15 -3.76
C ARG A 27 47.98 1.82 -4.60
N THR A 28 48.57 2.83 -5.23
CA THR A 28 49.71 2.65 -6.14
C THR A 28 51.06 2.94 -5.50
N GLY A 29 51.09 3.57 -4.32
CA GLY A 29 52.30 4.07 -3.69
C GLY A 29 52.94 5.26 -4.43
N LEU A 30 52.26 5.79 -5.46
CA LEU A 30 52.75 6.90 -6.26
C LEU A 30 52.42 8.23 -5.60
N ASP A 31 53.31 9.20 -5.76
CA ASP A 31 53.07 10.55 -5.26
C ASP A 31 51.93 11.26 -6.01
N ARG A 32 51.39 12.28 -5.37
CA ARG A 32 50.28 13.10 -5.88
C ARG A 32 50.55 13.62 -7.29
N SER A 33 51.76 14.09 -7.56
CA SER A 33 52.16 14.67 -8.85
C SER A 33 52.30 13.60 -9.93
N ALA A 34 52.67 12.37 -9.60
CA ALA A 34 52.73 11.22 -10.51
C ALA A 34 51.33 10.69 -10.84
N VAL A 35 50.43 10.68 -9.87
CA VAL A 35 49.01 10.36 -10.08
C VAL A 35 48.31 11.45 -10.89
N GLU A 36 48.48 12.72 -10.54
CA GLU A 36 47.94 13.86 -11.30
C GLU A 36 48.53 13.91 -12.71
N ARG A 37 49.82 13.58 -12.90
CA ARG A 37 50.42 13.39 -14.23
C ARG A 37 49.80 12.23 -14.98
N ARG A 38 49.41 11.13 -14.34
CA ARG A 38 48.75 9.99 -15.01
C ARG A 38 47.27 10.24 -15.33
N ILE A 39 46.58 11.00 -14.49
CA ILE A 39 45.21 11.45 -14.75
C ILE A 39 45.23 12.55 -15.84
N GLY A 40 46.26 13.40 -15.87
CA GLY A 40 46.49 14.43 -16.89
C GLY A 40 47.14 13.92 -18.19
N ALA A 41 47.89 12.81 -18.14
CA ALA A 41 48.54 12.20 -19.30
C ALA A 41 47.63 11.12 -19.89
N PHE A 42 46.81 11.57 -20.84
CA PHE A 42 46.26 10.73 -21.88
C PHE A 42 47.43 10.07 -22.64
N GLY A 43 47.82 8.86 -22.24
CA GLY A 43 48.78 8.05 -22.99
C GLY A 43 48.07 7.44 -24.20
N VAL A 44 48.36 7.96 -25.40
CA VAL A 44 47.95 7.34 -26.67
C VAL A 44 49.15 6.57 -27.21
N GLU A 45 49.16 5.25 -27.02
CA GLU A 45 50.18 4.40 -27.64
C GLU A 45 49.72 4.04 -29.06
N MET A 46 50.42 4.53 -30.08
CA MET A 46 50.08 4.26 -31.49
C MET A 46 50.76 2.98 -31.98
N ARG A 47 50.01 1.87 -32.00
CA ARG A 47 50.37 0.64 -32.74
C ARG A 47 49.18 0.13 -33.53
N ARG A 48 49.01 0.55 -34.81
CA ARG A 48 47.89 0.20 -35.74
C ARG A 48 46.44 0.31 -35.17
N TYR A 49 46.29 0.70 -33.91
CA TYR A 49 45.08 0.84 -33.11
C TYR A 49 45.38 1.90 -32.04
N CYS A 50 44.43 2.78 -31.72
CA CYS A 50 44.53 3.68 -30.57
C CYS A 50 44.18 2.93 -29.29
N ALA A 51 45.17 2.59 -28.47
CA ALA A 51 44.92 2.08 -27.12
C ALA A 51 44.77 3.25 -26.15
N VAL A 52 43.56 3.81 -26.06
CA VAL A 52 43.22 4.78 -25.01
C VAL A 52 42.62 4.01 -23.84
N SER A 53 43.30 4.03 -22.70
CA SER A 53 42.73 3.60 -21.42
C SER A 53 42.28 4.83 -20.65
N ALA A 54 40.97 5.08 -20.58
CA ALA A 54 40.40 6.21 -19.86
C ALA A 54 39.29 5.74 -18.92
N ALA A 55 39.34 6.20 -17.67
CA ALA A 55 38.27 6.00 -16.71
C ALA A 55 37.49 7.31 -16.58
N PHE A 56 36.22 7.30 -16.96
CA PHE A 56 35.32 8.44 -16.79
C PHE A 56 34.48 8.20 -15.54
N LEU A 57 34.44 9.21 -14.68
CA LEU A 57 33.47 9.30 -13.61
C LEU A 57 32.24 10.03 -14.15
N ASP A 58 31.10 9.35 -14.15
CA ASP A 58 29.81 9.95 -14.47
C ASP A 58 28.98 9.96 -13.18
N GLU A 59 28.56 11.15 -12.76
CA GLU A 59 27.61 11.32 -11.65
C GLU A 59 26.27 11.76 -12.24
N ARG A 60 25.26 10.90 -12.12
CA ARG A 60 23.89 11.22 -12.54
C ARG A 60 23.05 11.53 -11.32
N ARG A 61 22.29 12.63 -11.39
CA ARG A 61 21.37 13.04 -10.33
C ARG A 61 19.94 12.99 -10.81
N ALA A 62 19.08 12.39 -10.00
CA ALA A 62 17.64 12.44 -10.17
C ALA A 62 17.00 12.97 -8.88
N VAL A 63 16.04 13.88 -9.03
CA VAL A 63 15.22 14.37 -7.91
C VAL A 63 13.87 13.68 -8.01
N GLU A 64 13.50 12.95 -6.97
CA GLU A 64 12.23 12.21 -6.92
C GLU A 64 11.45 12.59 -5.66
N ASP A 65 10.12 12.62 -5.78
CA ASP A 65 9.25 12.70 -4.61
C ASP A 65 9.10 11.31 -3.98
N ARG A 66 9.25 11.26 -2.66
CA ARG A 66 8.99 10.08 -1.83
C ARG A 66 7.84 10.36 -0.89
N LEU A 67 7.02 9.33 -0.67
CA LEU A 67 5.88 9.36 0.23
C LEU A 67 5.97 8.22 1.25
N SER A 68 5.59 8.49 2.49
CA SER A 68 5.50 7.50 3.57
C SER A 68 4.52 7.94 4.64
N HIS A 69 3.84 6.96 5.24
CA HIS A 69 3.00 7.15 6.42
C HIS A 69 3.82 7.36 7.71
N ARG A 70 5.12 7.04 7.71
CA ARG A 70 6.03 7.36 8.81
C ARG A 70 6.96 8.50 8.42
N ARG A 71 7.16 9.42 9.36
CA ARG A 71 8.17 10.48 9.20
C ARG A 71 9.53 9.83 8.98
N PRO A 72 10.28 10.21 7.93
CA PRO A 72 11.61 9.68 7.71
C PRO A 72 12.54 10.09 8.85
N GLU A 73 13.48 9.20 9.19
CA GLU A 73 14.58 9.54 10.09
C GLU A 73 15.61 10.34 9.30
N PHE A 74 15.87 11.56 9.73
CA PHE A 74 16.91 12.40 9.15
C PHE A 74 18.25 11.97 9.73
N ASP A 75 19.07 11.34 8.92
CA ASP A 75 20.46 11.13 9.28
C ASP A 75 21.12 12.53 9.28
N ARG A 76 21.43 13.05 10.47
CA ARG A 76 21.79 14.46 10.73
C ARG A 76 23.12 14.89 10.07
N ALA A 77 23.72 14.03 9.26
CA ALA A 77 25.04 14.27 8.69
C ALA A 77 25.04 15.39 7.65
N PHE A 78 24.02 15.54 6.81
CA PHE A 78 23.98 16.57 5.75
C PHE A 78 22.55 16.91 5.28
N PRO A 79 21.83 17.83 5.92
CA PRO A 79 20.63 18.41 5.31
C PRO A 79 21.07 19.28 4.12
N LEU A 80 20.53 19.00 2.93
CA LEU A 80 20.79 19.83 1.75
C LEU A 80 20.11 21.20 1.94
N PRO A 81 20.86 22.32 1.86
CA PRO A 81 20.31 23.64 2.15
C PRO A 81 19.27 24.07 1.11
N SER A 82 18.39 24.98 1.53
CA SER A 82 17.28 25.56 0.77
C SER A 82 17.76 26.08 -0.59
N GLY A 83 17.39 25.38 -1.66
CA GLY A 83 17.81 25.65 -3.03
C GLY A 83 17.27 24.60 -4.01
N ASP A 84 17.69 24.63 -5.27
CA ASP A 84 17.37 23.56 -6.23
C ASP A 84 18.07 22.25 -5.77
N PRO A 85 17.30 21.20 -5.40
CA PRO A 85 17.87 19.93 -4.94
C PRO A 85 18.84 19.29 -5.93
N SER A 86 18.67 19.55 -7.23
CA SER A 86 19.54 19.00 -8.28
C SER A 86 20.96 19.60 -8.23
N LEU A 87 21.09 20.84 -7.75
CA LEU A 87 22.33 21.60 -7.66
C LEU A 87 22.98 21.54 -6.27
N ALA A 88 22.35 20.86 -5.32
CA ALA A 88 22.84 20.83 -3.95
C ALA A 88 24.21 20.12 -3.86
N PRO A 89 25.15 20.66 -3.06
CA PRO A 89 26.47 20.04 -2.88
C PRO A 89 26.32 18.74 -2.07
N LEU A 90 26.49 17.60 -2.74
CA LEU A 90 26.47 16.29 -2.10
C LEU A 90 27.80 16.01 -1.39
N PRO A 91 27.80 15.32 -0.23
CA PRO A 91 29.03 14.97 0.46
C PRO A 91 29.87 14.03 -0.42
N PRO A 92 31.18 14.30 -0.56
CA PRO A 92 32.03 13.48 -1.41
C PRO A 92 32.13 12.05 -0.86
N PRO A 93 32.21 11.03 -1.73
CA PRO A 93 32.35 9.66 -1.29
C PRO A 93 33.72 9.45 -0.61
N GLN A 94 33.73 8.64 0.46
CA GLN A 94 34.95 8.28 1.21
C GLN A 94 35.91 7.37 0.39
N GLY A 95 35.52 6.99 -0.83
CA GLY A 95 36.30 6.21 -1.78
C GLY A 95 35.52 5.99 -3.07
N PHE A 96 36.20 5.66 -4.18
CA PHE A 96 35.51 5.41 -5.45
C PHE A 96 34.88 4.01 -5.46
N ARG A 97 33.54 3.95 -5.45
CA ARG A 97 32.73 2.76 -5.65
C ARG A 97 31.56 3.11 -6.57
N ALA A 98 31.27 2.26 -7.53
CA ALA A 98 30.03 2.38 -8.29
C ALA A 98 28.86 2.07 -7.34
N GLU A 99 28.08 3.09 -7.00
CA GLU A 99 26.97 2.97 -6.06
C GLU A 99 25.93 4.08 -6.26
N THR A 100 24.71 3.77 -5.87
CA THR A 100 23.60 4.73 -5.80
C THR A 100 23.44 5.17 -4.36
N ARG A 101 23.49 6.46 -4.11
CA ARG A 101 23.24 7.08 -2.80
C ARG A 101 21.97 7.91 -2.84
N GLU A 102 21.20 7.86 -1.76
CA GLU A 102 19.99 8.65 -1.58
C GLU A 102 20.21 9.72 -0.51
N PHE A 103 19.91 10.97 -0.82
CA PHE A 103 20.02 12.10 0.11
C PHE A 103 18.65 12.75 0.29
N LEU A 104 18.23 12.93 1.55
CA LEU A 104 16.94 13.54 1.88
C LEU A 104 17.08 15.07 1.92
N VAL A 105 16.10 15.77 1.36
CA VAL A 105 16.02 17.24 1.40
C VAL A 105 15.10 17.65 2.54
N GLU A 106 15.65 18.03 3.69
CA GLU A 106 14.86 18.30 4.92
C GLU A 106 13.79 19.37 4.73
N ASP A 107 14.13 20.49 4.08
CA ASP A 107 13.22 21.62 3.82
C ASP A 107 12.07 21.28 2.85
N SER A 108 12.14 20.12 2.17
CA SER A 108 11.05 19.66 1.29
C SER A 108 10.00 18.82 1.99
N LEU A 109 10.23 18.46 3.27
CA LEU A 109 9.30 17.67 4.05
C LEU A 109 8.02 18.45 4.29
N ARG A 110 6.91 17.92 3.77
CA ARG A 110 5.57 18.43 4.02
C ARG A 110 4.61 17.31 4.35
N LYS A 111 3.49 17.67 4.96
CA LYS A 111 2.39 16.77 5.23
C LYS A 111 1.31 16.98 4.18
N GLU A 112 0.79 15.89 3.64
CA GLU A 112 -0.36 15.89 2.74
C GLU A 112 -1.47 15.04 3.32
N ARG A 113 -2.73 15.47 3.13
CA ARG A 113 -3.89 14.68 3.58
C ARG A 113 -4.02 13.44 2.71
N CYS A 114 -4.33 12.30 3.33
CA CYS A 114 -4.66 11.10 2.60
C CYS A 114 -5.99 11.31 1.85
N GLY A 115 -5.96 11.23 0.52
CA GLY A 115 -7.15 11.43 -0.32
C GLY A 115 -8.17 10.28 -0.26
N GLU A 116 -7.81 9.10 0.25
CA GLU A 116 -8.76 7.99 0.39
C GLU A 116 -9.65 8.13 1.62
N CYS A 117 -9.18 8.80 2.66
CA CYS A 117 -9.93 9.03 3.90
C CYS A 117 -10.06 10.50 4.25
N ASP A 118 -9.76 11.40 3.30
CA ASP A 118 -9.82 12.87 3.44
C ASP A 118 -9.16 13.47 4.69
N GLY A 119 -8.17 12.79 5.27
CA GLY A 119 -7.51 13.19 6.50
C GLY A 119 -7.99 12.51 7.79
N GLU A 120 -9.05 11.69 7.75
CA GLU A 120 -9.64 11.09 8.96
C GLU A 120 -8.84 9.90 9.51
N GLY A 121 -8.04 9.24 8.68
CA GLY A 121 -7.32 8.02 9.04
C GLY A 121 -8.21 6.78 9.15
N GLN A 122 -9.53 6.95 9.01
CA GLN A 122 -10.50 5.87 8.99
C GLN A 122 -11.42 6.05 7.80
N SER A 123 -11.99 4.96 7.33
CA SER A 123 -13.03 4.98 6.31
C SER A 123 -14.22 4.18 6.79
N ASP A 124 -15.39 4.53 6.28
CA ASP A 124 -16.59 3.76 6.55
C ASP A 124 -16.42 2.30 6.14
N CYS A 125 -16.85 1.38 7.00
CA CYS A 125 -16.85 -0.02 6.67
C CYS A 125 -17.88 -0.26 5.56
N ALA A 126 -17.42 -0.55 4.35
CA ALA A 126 -18.28 -0.78 3.19
C ALA A 126 -19.38 -1.83 3.40
N VAL A 127 -19.15 -2.81 4.28
CA VAL A 127 -20.11 -3.89 4.58
C VAL A 127 -21.33 -3.40 5.37
N CYS A 128 -21.14 -2.47 6.30
CA CYS A 128 -22.23 -1.92 7.11
C CYS A 128 -22.52 -0.44 6.82
N SER A 129 -21.82 0.15 5.85
CA SER A 129 -21.91 1.55 5.45
C SER A 129 -21.85 2.50 6.66
N GLY A 130 -20.81 2.38 7.48
CA GLY A 130 -20.63 3.23 8.66
C GLY A 130 -21.47 2.87 9.89
N LYS A 131 -22.49 2.00 9.77
CA LYS A 131 -23.47 1.75 10.86
C LYS A 131 -22.95 0.85 12.00
N GLY A 132 -21.89 0.10 11.75
CA GLY A 132 -21.36 -0.92 12.68
C GLY A 132 -22.23 -2.17 12.82
N ARG A 133 -23.43 -2.19 12.23
CA ARG A 133 -24.36 -3.31 12.30
C ARG A 133 -24.95 -3.59 10.93
N ILE A 134 -25.23 -4.87 10.70
CA ILE A 134 -25.92 -5.35 9.50
C ILE A 134 -27.28 -5.93 9.90
N PRO A 135 -28.31 -5.80 9.07
CA PRO A 135 -29.60 -6.42 9.34
C PRO A 135 -29.44 -7.92 9.54
N CYS A 136 -30.24 -8.50 10.42
CA CYS A 136 -30.23 -9.94 10.63
C CYS A 136 -30.98 -10.62 9.47
N ASP A 137 -30.24 -11.35 8.64
CA ASP A 137 -30.78 -12.05 7.46
C ASP A 137 -31.93 -12.97 7.83
N THR A 138 -31.81 -13.69 8.94
CA THR A 138 -32.84 -14.64 9.42
C THR A 138 -34.18 -14.00 9.65
N CYS A 139 -34.25 -12.72 10.04
CA CYS A 139 -35.53 -12.03 10.30
C CYS A 139 -35.74 -10.79 9.42
N GLY A 140 -34.91 -10.62 8.38
CA GLY A 140 -34.94 -9.45 7.50
C GLY A 140 -34.87 -8.11 8.23
N GLY A 141 -34.18 -8.03 9.37
CA GLY A 141 -34.11 -6.80 10.16
C GLY A 141 -35.18 -6.61 11.24
N THR A 142 -36.25 -7.42 11.25
CA THR A 142 -37.42 -7.16 12.13
C THR A 142 -37.19 -7.49 13.60
N GLY A 143 -36.28 -8.42 13.90
CA GLY A 143 -36.07 -8.95 15.24
C GLY A 143 -37.09 -10.02 15.67
N TYR A 144 -38.15 -10.22 14.90
CA TYR A 144 -39.20 -11.18 15.22
C TYR A 144 -38.96 -12.54 14.56
N CYS A 145 -39.56 -13.60 15.12
CA CYS A 145 -39.61 -14.89 14.45
C CYS A 145 -40.47 -14.76 13.17
N ASN A 146 -39.95 -15.19 12.02
CA ASN A 146 -40.68 -15.06 10.75
C ASN A 146 -41.97 -15.89 10.71
N THR A 147 -41.99 -17.04 11.39
CA THR A 147 -43.14 -17.96 11.38
C THR A 147 -44.34 -17.39 12.12
N CYS A 148 -44.13 -16.83 13.31
CA CYS A 148 -45.22 -16.29 14.13
C CYS A 148 -45.29 -14.76 14.14
N GLN A 149 -44.32 -14.08 13.52
CA GLN A 149 -44.24 -12.61 13.45
C GLN A 149 -44.39 -11.93 14.82
N GLY A 150 -43.77 -12.50 15.85
CA GLY A 150 -43.88 -11.98 17.23
C GLY A 150 -45.09 -12.48 18.02
N ALA A 151 -46.06 -13.16 17.41
CA ALA A 151 -47.28 -13.65 18.08
C ALA A 151 -47.05 -14.80 19.08
N LYS A 152 -45.82 -15.34 19.15
CA LYS A 152 -45.38 -16.46 20.01
C LYS A 152 -46.04 -17.81 19.74
N THR A 153 -47.24 -17.81 19.20
CA THR A 153 -48.06 -18.98 18.93
C THR A 153 -48.47 -19.01 17.45
N VAL A 154 -48.74 -20.21 16.96
CA VAL A 154 -49.30 -20.46 15.62
C VAL A 154 -50.66 -21.14 15.76
N PRO A 155 -51.61 -20.93 14.82
CA PRO A 155 -52.86 -21.69 14.80
C PRO A 155 -52.56 -23.19 14.78
N CYS A 156 -53.29 -23.97 15.59
CA CYS A 156 -53.14 -25.42 15.61
C CYS A 156 -53.49 -25.98 14.21
N PRO A 157 -52.62 -26.79 13.58
CA PRO A 157 -52.87 -27.29 12.23
C PRO A 157 -54.09 -28.23 12.16
N SER A 158 -54.33 -29.05 13.19
CA SER A 158 -55.47 -29.99 13.21
C SER A 158 -56.84 -29.34 13.37
N CYS A 159 -56.89 -28.19 14.04
CA CYS A 159 -58.16 -27.50 14.30
C CYS A 159 -58.26 -26.08 13.72
N LYS A 160 -57.21 -25.59 13.07
CA LYS A 160 -57.13 -24.28 12.40
C LYS A 160 -57.56 -23.10 13.27
N GLY A 161 -57.37 -23.20 14.58
CA GLY A 161 -57.81 -22.18 15.54
C GLY A 161 -59.12 -22.49 16.26
N GLU A 162 -59.86 -23.51 15.85
CA GLU A 162 -61.13 -23.91 16.48
C GLU A 162 -60.84 -24.90 17.62
N PRO A 163 -60.91 -24.48 18.89
CA PRO A 163 -60.45 -25.31 20.02
C PRO A 163 -61.28 -26.57 20.24
N SER A 164 -62.49 -26.62 19.70
CA SER A 164 -63.42 -27.73 19.82
C SER A 164 -64.19 -27.97 18.52
N LYS A 165 -64.52 -29.23 18.26
CA LYS A 165 -65.36 -29.66 17.13
C LYS A 165 -66.64 -30.29 17.65
N PRO A 166 -67.76 -30.19 16.91
CA PRO A 166 -68.98 -30.89 17.28
C PRO A 166 -68.72 -32.40 17.33
N CYS A 167 -69.22 -33.03 18.39
CA CYS A 167 -69.08 -34.46 18.59
C CYS A 167 -69.83 -35.20 17.48
N PRO A 168 -69.18 -36.12 16.73
CA PRO A 168 -69.82 -36.85 15.64
C PRO A 168 -70.90 -37.81 16.13
N TYR A 169 -70.83 -38.25 17.39
CA TYR A 169 -71.79 -39.18 17.97
C TYR A 169 -73.12 -38.54 18.37
N CYS A 170 -73.13 -37.23 18.67
CA CYS A 170 -74.34 -36.50 19.04
C CYS A 170 -74.61 -35.26 18.17
N ASN A 171 -73.81 -35.04 17.12
CA ASN A 171 -73.86 -33.87 16.23
C ASN A 171 -73.96 -32.54 16.98
N GLY A 172 -73.09 -32.32 17.98
CA GLY A 172 -73.11 -31.07 18.76
C GLY A 172 -74.16 -30.98 19.86
N LYS A 173 -75.10 -31.93 19.97
CA LYS A 173 -76.22 -31.84 20.92
C LYS A 173 -75.87 -32.16 22.36
N GLY A 174 -74.84 -32.97 22.61
CA GLY A 174 -74.44 -33.46 23.93
C GLY A 174 -75.25 -34.63 24.48
N TRP A 175 -76.33 -35.02 23.79
CA TRP A 175 -77.26 -36.09 24.18
C TRP A 175 -77.56 -36.99 22.99
N VAL A 176 -77.82 -38.27 23.25
CA VAL A 176 -78.21 -39.27 22.24
C VAL A 176 -79.48 -39.99 22.69
N LYS A 177 -80.35 -40.37 21.73
CA LYS A 177 -81.57 -41.15 22.03
C LYS A 177 -81.24 -42.64 22.10
N ARG A 178 -81.68 -43.32 23.15
CA ARG A 178 -81.65 -44.79 23.27
C ARG A 178 -83.05 -45.27 23.66
N GLY A 179 -83.81 -45.77 22.68
CA GLY A 179 -85.23 -46.08 22.88
C GLY A 179 -86.05 -44.81 23.16
N HIS A 180 -86.80 -44.80 24.26
CA HIS A 180 -87.61 -43.66 24.71
C HIS A 180 -86.86 -42.67 25.63
N GLU A 181 -85.59 -42.94 25.96
CA GLU A 181 -84.81 -42.12 26.89
C GLU A 181 -83.71 -41.31 26.17
N THR A 182 -83.50 -40.07 26.62
CA THR A 182 -82.37 -39.22 26.22
C THR A 182 -81.25 -39.34 27.24
N VAL A 183 -80.12 -39.90 26.83
CA VAL A 183 -78.96 -40.09 27.70
C VAL A 183 -77.81 -39.18 27.30
N LYS A 184 -76.99 -38.79 28.27
CA LYS A 184 -75.79 -37.96 28.03
C LYS A 184 -74.81 -38.71 27.13
N CYS A 185 -74.22 -38.02 26.17
CA CYS A 185 -73.21 -38.60 25.30
C CYS A 185 -71.88 -38.77 26.07
N ASN A 186 -71.35 -39.99 26.14
CA ASN A 186 -70.11 -40.32 26.87
C ASN A 186 -68.83 -40.01 26.09
N HIS A 187 -68.93 -39.63 24.81
CA HIS A 187 -67.77 -39.36 23.94
C HIS A 187 -67.42 -37.87 23.86
N CYS A 188 -68.11 -37.01 24.62
CA CYS A 188 -67.92 -35.57 24.51
C CYS A 188 -68.22 -34.85 25.83
N MET A 189 -67.77 -33.60 25.89
CA MET A 189 -68.19 -32.66 26.93
C MET A 189 -69.25 -31.73 26.32
N ASN A 190 -70.51 -31.91 26.72
CA ASN A 190 -71.64 -31.07 26.31
C ASN A 190 -71.77 -30.87 24.79
N GLY A 191 -71.54 -31.92 24.01
CA GLY A 191 -71.70 -31.90 22.55
C GLY A 191 -70.42 -31.60 21.78
N PHE A 192 -69.32 -31.30 22.46
CA PHE A 192 -68.06 -30.94 21.81
C PHE A 192 -66.91 -31.86 22.23
N ILE A 193 -66.01 -32.10 21.29
CA ILE A 193 -64.73 -32.79 21.51
C ILE A 193 -63.63 -31.73 21.39
N ILE A 194 -62.73 -31.74 22.37
CA ILE A 194 -61.60 -30.81 22.44
C ILE A 194 -60.51 -31.29 21.48
N CYS A 195 -59.85 -30.37 20.78
CA CYS A 195 -58.68 -30.71 19.98
C CYS A 195 -57.54 -31.18 20.90
N GLU A 196 -57.19 -32.46 20.83
CA GLU A 196 -56.16 -33.08 21.67
C GLU A 196 -54.76 -32.49 21.42
N GLU A 197 -54.43 -32.20 20.16
CA GLU A 197 -53.11 -31.65 19.78
C GLU A 197 -52.81 -30.32 20.49
N CYS A 198 -53.83 -29.45 20.64
CA CYS A 198 -53.66 -28.16 21.31
C CYS A 198 -54.26 -28.10 22.73
N GLY A 199 -54.81 -29.22 23.22
CA GLY A 199 -55.51 -29.28 24.51
C GLY A 199 -56.66 -28.26 24.64
N GLY A 200 -57.29 -27.88 23.53
CA GLY A 200 -58.38 -26.89 23.53
C GLY A 200 -57.94 -25.43 23.55
N ARG A 201 -56.67 -25.12 23.34
CA ARG A 201 -56.20 -23.72 23.20
C ARG A 201 -56.43 -23.13 21.80
N GLY A 202 -56.67 -23.97 20.80
CA GLY A 202 -56.74 -23.58 19.38
C GLY A 202 -55.39 -23.15 18.77
N ARG A 203 -54.35 -23.01 19.58
CA ARG A 203 -53.02 -22.55 19.20
C ARG A 203 -51.94 -23.39 19.86
N LEU A 204 -50.81 -23.49 19.18
CA LEU A 204 -49.59 -24.13 19.66
C LEU A 204 -48.49 -23.09 19.80
N ASP A 205 -47.55 -23.34 20.71
CA ASP A 205 -46.33 -22.54 20.75
C ASP A 205 -45.63 -22.62 19.39
N CYS A 206 -45.11 -21.48 18.94
CA CYS A 206 -44.44 -21.43 17.65
C CYS A 206 -43.23 -22.39 17.67
N PRO A 207 -43.16 -23.36 16.74
CA PRO A 207 -42.12 -24.39 16.76
C PRO A 207 -40.72 -23.82 16.49
N GLU A 208 -40.62 -22.68 15.80
CA GLU A 208 -39.32 -22.07 15.50
C GLU A 208 -38.71 -21.27 16.66
N CYS A 209 -39.55 -20.61 17.47
CA CYS A 209 -39.09 -19.77 18.56
C CYS A 209 -39.50 -20.26 19.95
N PHE A 210 -40.17 -21.41 20.03
CA PHE A 210 -40.65 -22.06 21.25
C PHE A 210 -41.38 -21.09 22.18
N GLY A 211 -42.34 -20.33 21.64
CA GLY A 211 -43.13 -19.38 22.42
C GLY A 211 -42.43 -18.04 22.74
N LYS A 212 -41.18 -17.81 22.30
CA LYS A 212 -40.47 -16.55 22.59
C LYS A 212 -40.92 -15.39 21.72
N GLY A 213 -41.33 -15.65 20.48
CA GLY A 213 -41.75 -14.63 19.50
C GLY A 213 -40.61 -13.82 18.87
N VAL A 214 -39.39 -13.91 19.40
CA VAL A 214 -38.22 -13.22 18.87
C VAL A 214 -37.39 -14.12 17.96
N CYS A 215 -36.65 -13.51 17.03
CA CYS A 215 -35.70 -14.21 16.18
C CYS A 215 -34.61 -14.88 17.04
N LYS A 216 -34.33 -16.16 16.79
CA LYS A 216 -33.33 -16.94 17.54
C LYS A 216 -31.90 -16.42 17.36
N ASP A 217 -31.59 -15.85 16.20
CA ASP A 217 -30.21 -15.47 15.84
C ASP A 217 -29.82 -14.09 16.35
N CYS A 218 -30.71 -13.10 16.21
CA CYS A 218 -30.47 -11.74 16.74
C CYS A 218 -31.15 -11.49 18.09
N LYS A 219 -31.89 -12.44 18.65
CA LYS A 219 -32.56 -12.36 19.95
C LYS A 219 -33.45 -11.12 20.13
N GLY A 220 -34.16 -10.72 19.08
CA GLY A 220 -35.03 -9.54 19.11
C GLY A 220 -34.37 -8.24 18.65
N VAL A 221 -33.04 -8.21 18.47
CA VAL A 221 -32.32 -6.98 18.11
C VAL A 221 -32.56 -6.55 16.66
N GLY A 222 -32.88 -7.50 15.77
CA GLY A 222 -33.07 -7.24 14.33
C GLY A 222 -31.77 -6.98 13.57
N SER A 223 -30.63 -6.83 14.25
CA SER A 223 -29.33 -6.60 13.62
C SER A 223 -28.23 -7.41 14.30
N ARG A 224 -27.16 -7.66 13.56
CA ARG A 224 -25.94 -8.31 14.03
C ARG A 224 -24.78 -7.33 13.97
N ALA A 225 -23.86 -7.44 14.92
CA ALA A 225 -22.59 -6.71 14.88
C ALA A 225 -21.88 -7.02 13.56
N CYS A 226 -21.45 -5.98 12.85
CA CYS A 226 -20.63 -6.17 11.66
C CYS A 226 -19.27 -6.71 12.12
N ILE A 227 -18.97 -7.94 11.71
CA ILE A 227 -17.73 -8.63 12.11
C ILE A 227 -16.52 -7.90 11.53
N LYS A 228 -16.62 -7.39 10.29
CA LYS A 228 -15.51 -6.73 9.58
C LYS A 228 -14.96 -5.50 10.33
N CYS A 229 -15.83 -4.72 10.97
CA CYS A 229 -15.41 -3.54 11.75
C CYS A 229 -15.56 -3.71 13.26
N GLY A 230 -15.85 -4.93 13.76
CA GLY A 230 -16.07 -5.18 15.18
C GLY A 230 -17.15 -4.28 15.80
N ALA A 231 -18.22 -4.01 15.05
CA ALA A 231 -19.29 -3.08 15.39
C ALA A 231 -18.95 -1.58 15.51
N LYS A 232 -17.73 -1.16 15.14
CA LYS A 232 -17.34 0.26 15.19
C LYS A 232 -17.96 1.10 14.08
N GLY A 233 -18.28 0.48 12.94
CA GLY A 233 -18.77 1.18 11.75
C GLY A 233 -17.67 1.70 10.83
N SER A 234 -16.49 1.98 11.37
CA SER A 234 -15.31 2.38 10.62
C SER A 234 -14.25 1.28 10.57
N ILE A 235 -13.39 1.32 9.55
CA ILE A 235 -12.15 0.54 9.45
C ILE A 235 -10.97 1.51 9.32
N VAL A 236 -9.78 1.06 9.73
CA VAL A 236 -8.55 1.83 9.56
C VAL A 236 -8.28 1.99 8.07
N CYS A 237 -7.96 3.21 7.64
CA CYS A 237 -7.58 3.45 6.25
C CYS A 237 -6.25 2.75 5.97
N GLU A 238 -6.29 1.72 5.12
CA GLU A 238 -5.13 0.89 4.80
C GLU A 238 -4.05 1.68 4.06
N ALA A 239 -4.46 2.64 3.20
CA ALA A 239 -3.53 3.49 2.48
C ALA A 239 -2.60 4.24 3.45
N CYS A 240 -3.14 5.03 4.37
CA CYS A 240 -2.33 5.79 5.33
C CYS A 240 -1.98 5.03 6.62
N GLY A 241 -2.37 3.76 6.75
CA GLY A 241 -2.17 2.96 7.97
C GLY A 241 -2.85 3.55 9.22
N GLY A 242 -3.89 4.37 9.05
CA GLY A 242 -4.60 5.03 10.14
C GLY A 242 -4.12 6.44 10.49
N ALA A 243 -3.05 6.94 9.87
CA ALA A 243 -2.50 8.25 10.20
C ALA A 243 -3.33 9.43 9.68
N GLY A 244 -4.13 9.23 8.63
CA GLY A 244 -4.87 10.28 7.92
C GLY A 244 -3.99 11.18 7.05
N GLU A 245 -2.67 11.14 7.23
CA GLU A 245 -1.70 12.00 6.55
C GLU A 245 -0.55 11.18 5.97
N TRP A 246 0.09 11.74 4.94
CA TRP A 246 1.33 11.28 4.35
C TRP A 246 2.43 12.30 4.57
N PHE A 247 3.64 11.83 4.85
CA PHE A 247 4.83 12.65 4.72
C PHE A 247 5.33 12.56 3.29
N VAL A 248 5.52 13.71 2.65
CA VAL A 248 6.08 13.81 1.31
C VAL A 248 7.36 14.63 1.39
N TRP A 249 8.43 14.13 0.79
CA TRP A 249 9.72 14.81 0.73
C TRP A 249 10.45 14.46 -0.56
N LYS A 250 11.40 15.30 -0.94
CA LYS A 250 12.28 15.08 -2.09
C LYS A 250 13.51 14.28 -1.66
N VAL A 251 13.92 13.37 -2.52
CA VAL A 251 15.18 12.64 -2.42
C VAL A 251 16.01 12.93 -3.65
N VAL A 252 17.29 13.21 -3.44
CA VAL A 252 18.30 13.29 -4.49
C VAL A 252 18.98 11.92 -4.58
N LYS A 253 18.73 11.20 -5.68
CA LYS A 253 19.47 10.00 -6.02
C LYS A 253 20.72 10.39 -6.80
N SER A 254 21.89 10.04 -6.29
CA SER A 254 23.17 10.20 -6.97
C SER A 254 23.71 8.83 -7.35
N GLU A 255 23.86 8.60 -8.65
CA GLU A 255 24.48 7.41 -9.21
C GLU A 255 25.89 7.75 -9.67
N LEU A 256 26.87 7.17 -8.99
CA LEU A 256 28.27 7.25 -9.38
C LEU A 256 28.62 6.01 -10.19
N SER A 257 29.07 6.21 -11.43
CA SER A 257 29.57 5.12 -12.28
C SER A 257 30.99 5.44 -12.78
N ALA A 258 31.81 4.40 -12.91
CA ALA A 258 33.06 4.48 -13.67
C ALA A 258 32.89 3.71 -14.96
N THR A 259 33.10 4.40 -16.08
CA THR A 259 33.26 3.74 -17.37
C THR A 259 34.74 3.66 -17.68
N SER A 260 35.30 2.45 -17.67
CA SER A 260 36.65 2.19 -18.18
C SER A 260 36.56 1.87 -19.67
N LEU A 261 37.04 2.77 -20.52
CA LEU A 261 37.33 2.44 -21.92
C LEU A 261 38.68 1.72 -21.97
N SER A 262 38.67 0.47 -22.42
CA SER A 262 39.87 -0.37 -22.53
C SER A 262 40.50 -0.32 -23.93
N ARG A 263 39.75 0.10 -24.97
CA ARG A 263 40.25 0.29 -26.34
C ARG A 263 39.18 0.92 -27.24
N ALA A 264 39.56 1.89 -28.08
CA ALA A 264 38.74 2.36 -29.20
C ALA A 264 39.54 2.25 -30.51
N GLN A 265 39.02 1.51 -31.48
CA GLN A 265 39.71 1.35 -32.78
C GLN A 265 39.62 2.61 -33.66
N ARG A 266 38.65 3.51 -33.39
CA ARG A 266 38.43 4.76 -34.12
C ARG A 266 37.98 5.90 -33.19
N PRO A 267 38.21 7.18 -33.56
CA PRO A 267 37.81 8.34 -32.75
C PRO A 267 36.32 8.40 -32.42
N GLU A 268 35.46 7.87 -33.31
CA GLU A 268 33.99 7.86 -33.14
C GLU A 268 33.54 6.87 -32.03
N GLY A 269 34.42 5.97 -31.61
CA GLY A 269 34.20 5.06 -30.47
C GLY A 269 34.58 5.65 -29.11
N LEU A 270 35.03 6.91 -29.07
CA LEU A 270 35.38 7.63 -27.84
C LEU A 270 34.22 8.56 -27.42
N PRO A 271 34.09 8.88 -26.11
CA PRO A 271 33.13 9.87 -25.65
C PRO A 271 33.31 11.22 -26.36
N PRO A 272 32.24 11.97 -26.67
CA PRO A 272 32.29 13.18 -27.49
C PRO A 272 33.38 14.22 -27.12
N PRO A 273 33.62 14.54 -25.83
CA PRO A 273 34.67 15.50 -25.47
C PRO A 273 36.09 14.97 -25.73
N VAL A 274 36.29 13.65 -25.70
CA VAL A 274 37.59 13.01 -25.96
C VAL A 274 37.81 12.78 -27.45
N ALA A 275 36.76 12.37 -28.18
CA ALA A 275 36.78 12.25 -29.62
C ALA A 275 37.23 13.57 -30.28
N SER A 276 36.65 14.70 -29.85
CA SER A 276 37.00 16.03 -30.36
C SER A 276 38.48 16.38 -30.17
N ARG A 277 39.06 16.06 -28.99
CA ARG A 277 40.47 16.33 -28.69
C ARG A 277 41.41 15.41 -29.47
N VAL A 278 41.08 14.13 -29.61
CA VAL A 278 41.88 13.16 -30.37
C VAL A 278 41.87 13.52 -31.86
N THR A 279 40.71 13.88 -32.40
CA THR A 279 40.60 14.35 -33.79
C THR A 279 41.41 15.62 -34.03
N ALA A 280 41.38 16.58 -33.11
CA ALA A 280 42.19 17.81 -33.19
C ALA A 280 43.71 17.55 -33.14
N LEU A 281 44.15 16.55 -32.36
CA LEU A 281 45.56 16.14 -32.31
C LEU A 281 46.00 15.43 -33.60
N LEU A 282 45.12 14.61 -34.19
CA LEU A 282 45.39 13.94 -35.47
C LEU A 282 45.45 14.93 -36.65
N THR A 283 44.60 15.96 -36.65
CA THR A 283 44.60 16.98 -37.70
C THR A 283 45.72 18.03 -37.56
N SER A 284 46.26 18.24 -36.36
CA SER A 284 47.33 19.21 -36.10
C SER A 284 48.77 18.66 -36.20
N GLY A 285 48.95 17.37 -36.49
CA GLY A 285 50.26 16.77 -36.80
C GLY A 285 51.29 16.74 -35.66
N ARG A 286 50.92 17.12 -34.43
CA ARG A 286 51.77 17.05 -33.23
C ARG A 286 51.79 15.63 -32.65
N ALA A 287 52.36 14.68 -33.37
CA ALA A 287 52.69 13.37 -32.83
C ALA A 287 54.10 13.43 -32.20
N VAL A 288 54.19 13.36 -30.88
CA VAL A 288 55.47 13.19 -30.18
C VAL A 288 55.91 11.74 -30.37
N PHE A 289 56.94 11.53 -31.20
CA PHE A 289 57.71 10.29 -31.26
C PHE A 289 58.83 10.38 -30.23
N GLU A 290 58.82 9.54 -29.21
CA GLU A 290 60.06 9.16 -28.54
C GLU A 290 60.22 7.65 -28.66
N ARG A 291 61.16 7.27 -29.53
CA ARG A 291 61.78 5.95 -29.55
C ARG A 291 62.61 5.82 -28.27
N GLU A 292 62.53 4.67 -27.60
CA GLU A 292 63.70 3.81 -27.41
C GLU A 292 63.27 2.36 -27.11
N LEU A 293 64.07 1.45 -27.66
CA LEU A 293 63.96 -0.01 -27.85
C LEU A 293 64.41 -0.78 -26.59
N PRO A 294 64.25 -2.13 -26.46
CA PRO A 294 64.47 -3.19 -27.46
C PRO A 294 63.23 -3.80 -28.11
#